data_AF-A0A8J1YA49-F1
#
_entry.id   AF-A0A8J1YA49-F1
#
_cell.length_a   1.000
_cell.length_b   1.000
_cell.length_c   1.000
_cell.angle_alpha   90.00
_cell.angle_beta   90.00
_cell.angle_gamma   90.00
#
_symmetry.space_group_name_H-M   'P 1'
#
loop_
_entity.id
_entity.type
_entity.pdbx_description
1 polymer ?
#
loop_
_entity_poly.entity_id
_entity_poly.type
_entity_poly.pdbx_seq_one_letter_code
_entity_poly.pdbx_strand_id
1 'polypeptide(L)'
;MADMKFNALIKAIRDRDLNKCKELLNVANGTLDNLLCQKDSDGDTALLKAVKQGDDIDIVQIVLDKTKECPGGIHVTNNSGRNAINAVMDPEYHRVYEPDKMELVEMIIKSGCDLNKHDNDNVTPLYRLVDGQFPWVKNDPLETEALLTICKMMLDTGCDVNAKSKQTTVLHRAVKTQNIPLMKLLLDYGADPKVYETTQFGPDEGIKYDVLHTAAHTSPSEQMKLILESGRANLDSKNSYGRTGLMMVLEEDPIDNDIKNKIEILMAAGCDPSLTDNSGKTILHILCENQRVIHAQHYGYCKEKQLILANVAETLLKDKRIKALVNRQESEHKSTPLHIAVKNSLVNIVQLLLSEGASVVIKNKYGQTVNDIKLEGDEADKIGLMLKDAKERNDGGLFVAITNLEEISQLLKCYAMFTRKDEAYDNLAKLREIIKEEVYKSDPSMKSLMSTEDKEILQRHTAKILDDVEIKSSSLIDYLFSERVLTRELKDEIFSKPTQLEMARKLVDILPRRGNDALQIFISGLRKSGHGHLADALDEDRKGGGVATNAAKRLKPNAD
;
A
#
# COMPACT_ATOMS: atom_id res chain seq x y z
N MET A 1 26.51 48.97 -38.45
CA MET A 1 26.19 50.01 -37.44
C MET A 1 25.35 49.44 -36.29
N ALA A 2 24.34 48.60 -36.57
CA ALA A 2 23.58 47.88 -35.54
C ALA A 2 24.47 46.99 -34.63
N ASP A 3 25.33 46.13 -35.20
CA ASP A 3 26.25 45.28 -34.42
C ASP A 3 27.20 46.05 -33.49
N MET A 4 27.69 47.22 -33.94
CA MET A 4 28.54 48.09 -33.10
C MET A 4 27.76 48.68 -31.91
N LYS A 5 26.50 49.07 -32.11
CA LYS A 5 25.66 49.60 -31.04
C LYS A 5 25.26 48.52 -30.03
N PHE A 6 24.91 47.32 -30.48
CA PHE A 6 24.60 46.21 -29.59
C PHE A 6 25.80 45.85 -28.71
N ASN A 7 26.99 45.69 -29.31
CA ASN A 7 28.21 45.41 -28.53
C ASN A 7 28.55 46.55 -27.56
N ALA A 8 28.31 47.81 -27.93
CA ALA A 8 28.47 48.95 -27.03
C ALA A 8 27.46 48.92 -25.87
N LEU A 9 26.22 48.51 -26.11
CA LEU A 9 25.19 48.37 -25.09
C LEU A 9 25.51 47.24 -24.12
N ILE A 10 25.88 46.06 -24.64
CA ILE A 10 26.33 44.92 -23.81
C ILE A 10 27.54 45.30 -22.96
N LYS A 11 28.48 46.07 -23.53
CA LYS A 11 29.62 46.60 -22.77
C LYS A 11 29.17 47.58 -21.69
N ALA A 12 28.29 48.54 -22.01
CA ALA A 12 27.78 49.50 -21.03
C ALA A 12 27.05 48.81 -19.86
N ILE A 13 26.29 47.75 -20.13
CA ILE A 13 25.65 46.90 -19.11
C ILE A 13 26.73 46.26 -18.23
N ARG A 14 27.75 45.61 -18.83
CA ARG A 14 28.90 45.01 -18.11
C ARG A 14 29.66 46.01 -17.24
N ASP A 15 29.84 47.22 -17.74
CA ASP A 15 30.57 48.29 -17.07
C ASP A 15 29.71 49.04 -16.03
N ARG A 16 28.42 48.66 -15.87
CA ARG A 16 27.43 49.31 -14.99
C ARG A 16 27.27 50.81 -15.29
N ASP A 17 27.35 51.19 -16.55
CA ASP A 17 27.23 52.58 -16.99
C ASP A 17 25.77 52.89 -17.39
N LEU A 18 24.98 53.29 -16.40
CA LEU A 18 23.57 53.67 -16.58
C LEU A 18 23.39 54.81 -17.59
N ASN A 19 24.28 55.80 -17.60
CA ASN A 19 24.18 56.94 -18.50
C ASN A 19 24.45 56.52 -19.95
N LYS A 20 25.43 55.65 -20.17
CA LYS A 20 25.70 55.10 -21.49
C LYS A 20 24.57 54.18 -21.96
N CYS A 21 23.96 53.40 -21.07
CA CYS A 21 22.77 52.62 -21.39
C CYS A 21 21.61 53.54 -21.84
N LYS A 22 21.32 54.62 -21.11
CA LYS A 22 20.31 55.64 -21.47
C LYS A 22 20.57 56.24 -22.85
N GLU A 23 21.81 56.63 -23.14
CA GLU A 23 22.20 57.19 -24.43
C GLU A 23 21.97 56.21 -25.58
N LEU A 24 22.40 54.95 -25.41
CA LEU A 24 22.33 53.92 -26.45
C LEU A 24 20.91 53.42 -26.73
N LEU A 25 20.04 53.43 -25.73
CA LEU A 25 18.62 53.04 -25.84
C LEU A 25 17.73 54.15 -26.39
N ASN A 26 18.22 55.39 -26.47
CA ASN A 26 17.46 56.53 -27.02
C ASN A 26 17.55 56.57 -28.56
N VAL A 27 16.84 55.66 -29.23
CA VAL A 27 16.81 55.53 -30.69
C VAL A 27 15.38 55.35 -31.22
N ALA A 28 15.16 55.60 -32.51
CA ALA A 28 13.85 55.43 -33.14
C ALA A 28 13.35 53.97 -33.06
N ASN A 29 12.04 53.76 -32.89
CA ASN A 29 11.43 52.46 -32.57
C ASN A 29 11.87 51.29 -33.46
N GLY A 30 11.98 51.48 -34.79
CA GLY A 30 12.43 50.41 -35.70
C GLY A 30 13.91 50.03 -35.56
N THR A 31 14.74 50.92 -35.01
CA THR A 31 16.13 50.63 -34.66
C THR A 31 16.24 50.02 -33.25
N LEU A 32 15.34 50.43 -32.35
CA LEU A 32 15.27 49.91 -30.98
C LEU A 32 14.93 48.42 -30.96
N ASP A 33 13.96 48.00 -31.77
CA ASP A 33 13.54 46.59 -31.88
C ASP A 33 14.70 45.69 -32.34
N ASN A 34 15.37 46.08 -33.43
CA ASN A 34 16.55 45.37 -33.92
C ASN A 34 17.70 45.30 -32.89
N LEU A 35 17.89 46.36 -32.10
CA LEU A 35 18.92 46.42 -31.07
C LEU A 35 18.61 45.50 -29.88
N LEU A 36 17.36 45.48 -29.41
CA LEU A 36 16.94 44.71 -28.24
C LEU A 36 16.73 43.22 -28.53
N CYS A 37 16.38 42.87 -29.76
CA CYS A 37 16.27 41.48 -30.20
C CYS A 37 17.60 40.85 -30.67
N GLN A 38 18.66 41.66 -30.83
CA GLN A 38 19.98 41.15 -31.18
C GLN A 38 20.55 40.30 -30.03
N LYS A 39 21.31 39.25 -30.41
CA LYS A 39 21.87 38.27 -29.48
C LYS A 39 23.40 38.26 -29.53
N ASP A 40 24.03 38.04 -28.39
CA ASP A 40 25.48 37.80 -28.31
C ASP A 40 25.84 36.33 -28.61
N SER A 41 27.11 35.95 -28.38
CA SER A 41 27.59 34.57 -28.60
C SER A 41 26.89 33.52 -27.75
N ASP A 42 26.38 33.92 -26.58
CA ASP A 42 25.64 33.04 -25.66
C ASP A 42 24.15 33.00 -26.01
N GLY A 43 23.73 33.78 -27.02
CA GLY A 43 22.34 33.98 -27.39
C GLY A 43 21.64 35.02 -26.53
N ASP A 44 22.35 35.70 -25.62
CA ASP A 44 21.74 36.65 -24.70
C ASP A 44 21.40 37.95 -25.42
N THR A 45 20.19 38.47 -25.19
CA THR A 45 19.80 39.84 -25.52
C THR A 45 20.35 40.83 -24.49
N ALA A 46 20.19 42.13 -24.75
CA ALA A 46 20.52 43.17 -23.78
C ALA A 46 19.80 42.94 -22.42
N LEU A 47 18.52 42.55 -22.46
CA LEU A 47 17.77 42.23 -21.25
C LEU A 47 18.36 41.02 -20.52
N LEU A 48 18.57 39.89 -21.23
CA LEU A 48 19.15 38.69 -20.63
C LEU A 48 20.54 38.96 -20.01
N LYS A 49 21.33 39.83 -20.63
CA LYS A 49 22.64 40.22 -20.09
C LYS A 49 22.55 41.11 -18.85
N ALA A 50 21.64 42.09 -18.86
CA ALA A 50 21.41 42.94 -17.69
C ALA A 50 20.91 42.10 -16.50
N VAL A 51 20.00 41.18 -16.79
CA VAL A 51 19.40 40.26 -15.82
C VAL A 51 20.42 39.32 -15.19
N LYS A 52 21.29 38.67 -15.99
CA LYS A 52 22.36 37.78 -15.50
C LYS A 52 23.44 38.49 -14.67
N GLN A 53 23.60 39.81 -14.85
CA GLN A 53 24.51 40.59 -14.02
C GLN A 53 23.84 40.99 -12.71
N GLY A 54 22.54 41.32 -12.76
CA GLY A 54 21.63 41.41 -11.63
C GLY A 54 21.96 42.44 -10.55
N ASP A 55 23.10 43.11 -10.58
CA ASP A 55 23.59 43.97 -9.50
C ASP A 55 23.17 45.44 -9.64
N ASP A 56 22.58 45.82 -10.78
CA ASP A 56 22.15 47.19 -11.07
C ASP A 56 20.69 47.19 -11.54
N ILE A 57 19.79 47.38 -10.59
CA ILE A 57 18.34 47.35 -10.81
C ILE A 57 17.89 48.46 -11.76
N ASP A 58 18.57 49.61 -11.75
CA ASP A 58 18.24 50.75 -12.61
C ASP A 58 18.55 50.44 -14.09
N ILE A 59 19.68 49.77 -14.35
CA ILE A 59 20.01 49.29 -15.70
C ILE A 59 19.01 48.24 -16.17
N VAL A 60 18.61 47.30 -15.31
CA VAL A 60 17.59 46.33 -15.68
C VAL A 60 16.26 47.03 -15.97
N GLN A 61 15.84 47.95 -15.11
CA GLN A 61 14.57 48.68 -15.26
C GLN A 61 14.50 49.42 -16.59
N ILE A 62 15.55 50.18 -16.96
CA ILE A 62 15.52 50.93 -18.23
C ILE A 62 15.54 50.01 -19.45
N VAL A 63 16.33 48.94 -19.41
CA VAL A 63 16.36 47.96 -20.52
C VAL A 63 15.01 47.26 -20.63
N LEU A 64 14.41 46.88 -19.50
CA LEU A 64 13.12 46.21 -19.42
C LEU A 64 11.99 47.10 -19.94
N ASP A 65 11.95 48.37 -19.54
CA ASP A 65 10.92 49.32 -20.01
C ASP A 65 11.00 49.54 -21.51
N LYS A 66 12.22 49.67 -22.05
CA LYS A 66 12.43 49.73 -23.50
C LYS A 66 12.07 48.41 -24.20
N THR A 67 12.30 47.27 -23.55
CA THR A 67 11.95 45.96 -24.10
C THR A 67 10.45 45.74 -24.15
N LYS A 68 9.68 46.29 -23.21
CA LYS A 68 8.20 46.25 -23.23
C LYS A 68 7.60 47.05 -24.38
N GLU A 69 8.28 48.08 -24.87
CA GLU A 69 7.86 48.86 -26.05
C GLU A 69 8.00 48.05 -27.36
N CYS A 70 8.79 46.97 -27.36
CA CYS A 70 9.07 46.14 -28.52
C CYS A 70 8.18 44.87 -28.56
N PRO A 71 7.46 44.60 -29.66
CA PRO A 71 6.64 43.40 -29.78
C PRO A 71 7.48 42.12 -29.64
N GLY A 72 7.19 41.31 -28.62
CA GLY A 72 7.83 40.00 -28.44
C GLY A 72 9.23 40.02 -27.80
N GLY A 73 9.82 41.19 -27.54
CA GLY A 73 11.16 41.31 -26.97
C GLY A 73 11.32 40.62 -25.60
N ILE A 74 10.28 40.66 -24.77
CA ILE A 74 10.28 40.04 -23.44
C ILE A 74 10.24 38.49 -23.47
N HIS A 75 9.83 37.90 -24.59
CA HIS A 75 9.69 36.45 -24.75
C HIS A 75 10.93 35.79 -25.40
N VAL A 76 11.98 36.57 -25.69
CA VAL A 76 13.20 36.06 -26.32
C VAL A 76 13.97 35.16 -25.36
N THR A 77 14.55 34.09 -25.91
CA THR A 77 15.39 33.13 -25.18
C THR A 77 16.84 33.15 -25.66
N ASN A 78 17.78 32.78 -24.78
CA ASN A 78 19.18 32.54 -25.16
C ASN A 78 19.42 31.18 -25.82
N ASN A 79 20.69 30.84 -26.09
CA ASN A 79 21.06 29.56 -26.73
C ASN A 79 20.71 28.35 -25.86
N SER A 80 20.63 28.53 -24.54
CA SER A 80 20.15 27.51 -23.60
C SER A 80 18.63 27.41 -23.53
N GLY A 81 17.88 28.23 -24.28
CA GLY A 81 16.42 28.27 -24.24
C GLY A 81 15.84 29.05 -23.06
N ARG A 82 16.66 29.71 -22.24
CA ARG A 82 16.21 30.47 -21.06
C ARG A 82 15.71 31.85 -21.47
N ASN A 83 14.54 32.25 -20.97
CA ASN A 83 14.07 33.64 -20.99
C ASN A 83 14.56 34.39 -19.73
N ALA A 84 14.19 35.67 -19.58
CA ALA A 84 14.67 36.52 -18.49
C ALA A 84 14.37 35.94 -17.09
N ILE A 85 13.15 35.48 -16.83
CA ILE A 85 12.78 34.93 -15.52
C ILE A 85 13.52 33.62 -15.22
N ASN A 86 13.66 32.75 -16.22
CA ASN A 86 14.38 31.49 -16.08
C ASN A 86 15.88 31.74 -15.81
N ALA A 87 16.45 32.78 -16.42
CA ALA A 87 17.84 33.19 -16.23
C ALA A 87 18.12 33.81 -14.85
N VAL A 88 17.18 34.60 -14.27
CA VAL A 88 17.35 35.11 -12.89
C VAL A 88 17.37 33.99 -11.86
N MET A 89 16.53 32.98 -12.06
CA MET A 89 16.36 31.89 -11.10
C MET A 89 17.52 30.90 -11.10
N ASP A 90 18.50 31.08 -11.97
CA ASP A 90 19.62 30.17 -12.12
C ASP A 90 20.60 30.29 -10.93
N PRO A 91 20.82 29.19 -10.18
CA PRO A 91 21.70 29.19 -9.02
C PRO A 91 23.16 29.53 -9.34
N GLU A 92 23.60 29.37 -10.60
CA GLU A 92 24.97 29.70 -11.01
C GLU A 92 25.24 31.20 -10.97
N TYR A 93 24.22 32.04 -11.09
CA TYR A 93 24.38 33.48 -11.22
C TYR A 93 24.00 34.23 -9.93
N HIS A 94 22.97 33.79 -9.19
CA HIS A 94 22.44 34.56 -8.06
C HIS A 94 21.89 33.71 -6.91
N ARG A 95 21.99 34.26 -5.70
CA ARG A 95 21.15 33.86 -4.56
C ARG A 95 19.84 34.65 -4.65
N VAL A 96 18.82 34.03 -5.25
CA VAL A 96 17.54 34.67 -5.59
C VAL A 96 16.82 35.33 -4.39
N TYR A 97 17.19 34.92 -3.16
CA TYR A 97 16.57 35.38 -1.91
C TYR A 97 17.18 36.66 -1.32
N GLU A 98 18.19 37.26 -1.96
CA GLU A 98 18.68 38.58 -1.54
C GLU A 98 17.65 39.68 -1.88
N PRO A 99 17.47 40.73 -1.04
CA PRO A 99 16.39 41.71 -1.21
C PRO A 99 16.36 42.41 -2.59
N ASP A 100 17.53 42.79 -3.11
CA ASP A 100 17.71 43.39 -4.44
C ASP A 100 17.34 42.42 -5.57
N LYS A 101 17.64 41.12 -5.40
CA LYS A 101 17.27 40.08 -6.36
C LYS A 101 15.78 39.77 -6.31
N MET A 102 15.14 39.84 -5.15
CA MET A 102 13.68 39.70 -5.06
C MET A 102 12.96 40.82 -5.81
N GLU A 103 13.42 42.06 -5.68
CA GLU A 103 12.89 43.21 -6.44
C GLU A 103 13.06 42.98 -7.95
N LEU A 104 14.23 42.49 -8.38
CA LEU A 104 14.49 42.11 -9.77
C LEU A 104 13.52 41.02 -10.28
N VAL A 105 13.30 39.97 -9.49
CA VAL A 105 12.36 38.89 -9.82
C VAL A 105 10.94 39.44 -9.96
N GLU A 106 10.49 40.26 -9.01
CA GLU A 106 9.16 40.88 -9.03
C GLU A 106 8.98 41.76 -10.27
N MET A 107 9.97 42.58 -10.63
CA MET A 107 9.95 43.40 -11.84
C MET A 107 9.80 42.57 -13.11
N ILE A 108 10.52 41.45 -13.21
CA ILE A 108 10.47 40.58 -14.39
C ILE A 108 9.14 39.82 -14.45
N ILE A 109 8.60 39.33 -13.33
CA ILE A 109 7.27 38.70 -13.30
C ILE A 109 6.21 39.70 -13.76
N LYS A 110 6.21 40.93 -13.22
CA LYS A 110 5.27 41.99 -13.60
C LYS A 110 5.40 42.46 -15.05
N SER A 111 6.50 42.14 -15.73
CA SER A 111 6.69 42.49 -17.15
C SER A 111 5.84 41.68 -18.12
N GLY A 112 5.21 40.59 -17.66
CA GLY A 112 4.43 39.68 -18.53
C GLY A 112 5.29 38.69 -19.31
N CYS A 113 6.51 38.39 -18.83
CA CYS A 113 7.33 37.34 -19.40
C CYS A 113 6.63 35.96 -19.31
N ASP A 114 6.97 35.04 -20.23
CA ASP A 114 6.38 33.70 -20.24
C ASP A 114 6.95 32.84 -19.11
N LEU A 115 6.19 32.70 -18.02
CA LEU A 115 6.61 31.92 -16.84
C LEU A 115 6.64 30.41 -17.07
N ASN A 116 6.08 29.91 -18.17
CA ASN A 116 6.03 28.49 -18.50
C ASN A 116 7.11 28.09 -19.51
N LYS A 117 7.92 29.06 -19.98
CA LYS A 117 8.98 28.81 -20.94
C LYS A 117 10.10 27.96 -20.34
N HIS A 118 10.19 26.71 -20.77
CA HIS A 118 11.27 25.81 -20.39
C HIS A 118 12.54 26.08 -21.20
N ASP A 119 13.68 25.79 -20.58
CA ASP A 119 14.99 25.77 -21.24
C ASP A 119 15.21 24.46 -22.03
N ASN A 120 16.41 24.28 -22.58
CA ASN A 120 16.76 23.09 -23.37
C ASN A 120 16.77 21.78 -22.54
N ASP A 121 16.85 21.87 -21.21
CA ASP A 121 16.75 20.74 -20.29
C ASP A 121 15.30 20.48 -19.84
N ASN A 122 14.34 21.14 -20.51
CA ASN A 122 12.93 21.20 -20.16
C ASN A 122 12.69 21.77 -18.76
N VAL A 123 13.58 22.59 -18.22
CA VAL A 123 13.40 23.20 -16.90
C VAL A 123 12.66 24.52 -17.03
N THR A 124 11.47 24.58 -16.42
CA THR A 124 10.66 25.80 -16.27
C THR A 124 11.18 26.69 -15.15
N PRO A 125 10.89 28.01 -15.18
CA PRO A 125 11.22 28.96 -14.10
C PRO A 125 10.77 28.49 -12.71
N LEU A 126 9.49 28.08 -12.56
CA LEU A 126 8.97 27.63 -11.27
C LEU A 126 9.70 26.41 -10.73
N TYR A 127 9.98 25.42 -11.59
CA TYR A 127 10.78 24.26 -11.20
C TYR A 127 12.18 24.67 -10.74
N ARG A 128 12.86 25.56 -11.46
CA ARG A 128 14.22 26.01 -11.14
C ARG A 128 14.29 26.73 -9.79
N LEU A 129 13.31 27.60 -9.51
CA LEU A 129 13.17 28.24 -8.20
C LEU A 129 13.08 27.21 -7.07
N VAL A 130 12.28 26.15 -7.26
CA VAL A 130 12.10 25.10 -6.26
C VAL A 130 13.31 24.17 -6.15
N ASP A 131 13.99 23.89 -7.27
CA ASP A 131 15.19 23.03 -7.34
C ASP A 131 16.45 23.69 -6.76
N GLY A 132 16.54 25.01 -6.83
CA GLY A 132 17.65 25.81 -6.26
C GLY A 132 17.77 25.75 -4.73
N GLN A 133 16.87 25.04 -4.04
CA GLN A 133 17.01 24.70 -2.62
C GLN A 133 18.18 23.72 -2.42
N PHE A 134 19.39 24.25 -2.20
CA PHE A 134 20.55 23.40 -1.91
C PHE A 134 20.36 22.66 -0.57
N PRO A 135 20.60 21.33 -0.52
CA PRO A 135 20.35 20.50 0.66
C PRO A 135 21.06 20.92 1.94
N TRP A 136 22.17 21.66 1.84
CA TRP A 136 22.97 22.14 2.99
C TRP A 136 22.53 23.51 3.54
N VAL A 137 21.59 24.20 2.88
CA VAL A 137 20.98 25.45 3.37
C VAL A 137 19.62 25.19 4.03
N LYS A 138 19.23 23.91 4.18
CA LYS A 138 18.03 23.52 4.94
C LYS A 138 18.07 24.25 6.30
N ASN A 139 17.07 25.09 6.53
CA ASN A 139 16.72 25.77 7.79
C ASN A 139 17.04 27.27 7.92
N ASP A 140 17.27 28.04 6.85
CA ASP A 140 17.12 29.50 6.95
C ASP A 140 15.62 29.89 6.79
N PRO A 141 14.95 30.41 7.84
CA PRO A 141 13.56 30.82 7.75
C PRO A 141 13.34 31.96 6.74
N LEU A 142 14.31 32.86 6.58
CA LEU A 142 14.17 34.01 5.67
C LEU A 142 14.16 33.54 4.20
N GLU A 143 15.01 32.59 3.83
CA GLU A 143 15.00 32.02 2.48
C GLU A 143 13.72 31.24 2.19
N THR A 144 13.18 30.56 3.20
CA THR A 144 11.90 29.85 3.06
C THR A 144 10.77 30.83 2.81
N GLU A 145 10.71 31.95 3.54
CA GLU A 145 9.71 33.00 3.33
C GLU A 145 9.86 33.68 1.96
N ALA A 146 11.08 33.99 1.55
CA ALA A 146 11.38 34.55 0.24
C ALA A 146 10.96 33.61 -0.90
N LEU A 147 11.30 32.32 -0.81
CA LEU A 147 10.87 31.28 -1.74
C LEU A 147 9.34 31.21 -1.85
N LEU A 148 8.63 31.13 -0.73
CA LEU A 148 7.17 31.07 -0.72
C LEU A 148 6.55 32.32 -1.35
N THR A 149 7.14 33.50 -1.08
CA THR A 149 6.70 34.78 -1.64
C THR A 149 6.84 34.78 -3.17
N ILE A 150 8.01 34.40 -3.69
CA ILE A 150 8.25 34.35 -5.14
C ILE A 150 7.37 33.28 -5.80
N CYS A 151 7.31 32.06 -5.23
CA CYS A 151 6.44 30.99 -5.74
C CYS A 151 4.99 31.47 -5.83
N LYS A 152 4.48 32.12 -4.78
CA LYS A 152 3.12 32.63 -4.76
C LYS A 152 2.89 33.70 -5.83
N MET A 153 3.81 34.66 -5.98
CA MET A 153 3.73 35.68 -7.03
C MET A 153 3.65 35.06 -8.43
N MET A 154 4.47 34.05 -8.71
CA MET A 154 4.42 33.35 -10.01
C MET A 154 3.08 32.64 -10.22
N LEU A 155 2.59 31.92 -9.21
CA LEU A 155 1.33 31.19 -9.28
C LEU A 155 0.12 32.12 -9.42
N ASP A 156 0.12 33.28 -8.75
CA ASP A 156 -0.92 34.30 -8.86
C ASP A 156 -1.05 34.87 -10.28
N THR A 157 0.01 34.82 -11.08
CA THR A 157 -0.01 35.23 -12.50
C THR A 157 -0.45 34.12 -13.46
N GLY A 158 -0.86 32.95 -12.96
CA GLY A 158 -1.30 31.81 -13.77
C GLY A 158 -0.17 30.93 -14.29
N CYS A 159 0.99 30.94 -13.64
CA CYS A 159 2.06 29.98 -13.90
C CYS A 159 1.56 28.54 -13.69
N ASP A 160 2.00 27.61 -14.55
CA ASP A 160 1.63 26.20 -14.45
C ASP A 160 2.22 25.58 -13.17
N VAL A 161 1.36 25.32 -12.20
CA VAL A 161 1.74 24.66 -10.93
C VAL A 161 2.27 23.23 -11.14
N ASN A 162 1.91 22.59 -12.25
CA ASN A 162 2.36 21.25 -12.63
C ASN A 162 3.59 21.25 -13.53
N ALA A 163 4.26 22.41 -13.61
CA ALA A 163 5.53 22.55 -14.30
C ALA A 163 6.53 21.46 -13.86
N LYS A 164 7.37 21.05 -14.79
CA LYS A 164 8.31 19.94 -14.59
C LYS A 164 9.58 20.14 -15.38
N SER A 165 10.66 19.53 -14.88
CA SER A 165 11.85 19.26 -15.69
C SER A 165 11.58 18.10 -16.65
N LYS A 166 12.63 17.62 -17.35
CA LYS A 166 12.54 16.39 -18.16
C LYS A 166 11.92 15.20 -17.42
N GLN A 167 12.09 15.10 -16.10
CA GLN A 167 11.80 13.90 -15.33
C GLN A 167 10.90 14.11 -14.12
N THR A 168 10.81 15.31 -13.54
CA THR A 168 10.22 15.48 -12.22
C THR A 168 9.44 16.80 -12.11
N THR A 169 8.30 16.79 -11.42
CA THR A 169 7.45 17.98 -11.27
C THR A 169 7.90 18.84 -10.09
N VAL A 170 7.42 20.09 -10.04
CA VAL A 170 7.64 20.99 -8.91
C VAL A 170 7.19 20.33 -7.58
N LEU A 171 6.05 19.62 -7.58
CA LEU A 171 5.54 18.94 -6.39
C LEU A 171 6.44 17.77 -5.94
N HIS A 172 6.95 16.94 -6.87
CA HIS A 172 7.93 15.90 -6.49
C HIS A 172 9.19 16.50 -5.88
N ARG A 173 9.69 17.60 -6.46
CA ARG A 173 10.87 18.29 -5.92
C ARG A 173 10.61 18.84 -4.52
N ALA A 174 9.45 19.46 -4.28
CA ALA A 174 9.06 19.96 -2.96
C ALA A 174 8.97 18.85 -1.89
N VAL A 175 8.48 17.66 -2.29
CA VAL A 175 8.48 16.46 -1.42
C VAL A 175 9.91 16.02 -1.08
N LYS A 176 10.81 15.95 -2.08
CA LYS A 176 12.22 15.56 -1.87
C LYS A 176 13.00 16.56 -1.02
N THR A 177 12.72 17.86 -1.15
CA THR A 177 13.35 18.89 -0.31
C THR A 177 12.77 18.94 1.10
N GLN A 178 11.64 18.26 1.34
CA GLN A 178 10.92 18.19 2.61
C GLN A 178 10.35 19.54 3.08
N ASN A 179 10.04 20.44 2.14
CA ASN A 179 9.53 21.77 2.43
C ASN A 179 7.99 21.77 2.55
N ILE A 180 7.50 21.52 3.77
CA ILE A 180 6.06 21.42 4.10
C ILE A 180 5.27 22.68 3.68
N PRO A 181 5.69 23.91 4.02
CA PRO A 181 5.00 25.12 3.57
C PRO A 181 4.87 25.23 2.04
N LEU A 182 5.93 24.89 1.31
CA LEU A 182 5.91 24.92 -0.16
C LEU A 182 4.97 23.86 -0.72
N MET A 183 5.01 22.64 -0.18
CA MET A 183 4.08 21.58 -0.58
C MET A 183 2.63 22.01 -0.41
N LYS A 184 2.30 22.62 0.74
CA LYS A 184 0.96 23.13 1.01
C LYS A 184 0.55 24.19 0.01
N LEU A 185 1.42 25.18 -0.25
CA LEU A 185 1.18 26.21 -1.26
C LEU A 185 0.90 25.60 -2.64
N LEU A 186 1.74 24.67 -3.10
CA LEU A 186 1.55 24.04 -4.41
C LEU A 186 0.24 23.24 -4.48
N LEU A 187 -0.11 22.50 -3.42
CA LEU A 187 -1.36 21.76 -3.35
C LEU A 187 -2.58 22.71 -3.35
N ASP A 188 -2.52 23.83 -2.63
CA ASP A 188 -3.59 24.84 -2.59
C ASP A 188 -3.82 25.47 -3.98
N TYR A 189 -2.76 25.64 -4.78
CA TYR A 189 -2.85 26.12 -6.18
C TYR A 189 -3.16 25.01 -7.19
N GLY A 190 -3.45 23.80 -6.74
CA GLY A 190 -3.94 22.74 -7.62
C GLY A 190 -2.87 21.84 -8.22
N ALA A 191 -1.65 21.77 -7.66
CA ALA A 191 -0.65 20.78 -8.05
C ALA A 191 -1.24 19.36 -8.04
N ASP A 192 -1.06 18.60 -9.11
CA ASP A 192 -1.61 17.26 -9.30
C ASP A 192 -0.65 16.19 -8.74
N PRO A 193 -1.01 15.50 -7.64
CA PRO A 193 -0.18 14.46 -7.05
C PRO A 193 -0.10 13.17 -7.89
N LYS A 194 -0.88 13.06 -8.99
CA LYS A 194 -0.92 11.87 -9.85
C LYS A 194 0.10 11.87 -10.97
N VAL A 195 0.77 13.01 -11.21
CA VAL A 195 1.81 13.07 -12.25
C VAL A 195 2.94 12.14 -11.85
N TYR A 196 3.51 11.43 -12.82
CA TYR A 196 4.67 10.59 -12.59
C TYR A 196 5.97 11.36 -12.82
N GLU A 197 6.90 11.25 -11.89
CA GLU A 197 8.31 11.44 -12.17
C GLU A 197 8.95 10.15 -12.71
N THR A 198 10.08 10.28 -13.39
CA THR A 198 10.84 9.15 -13.96
C THR A 198 12.28 9.23 -13.49
N THR A 199 12.76 8.27 -12.71
CA THR A 199 14.18 8.22 -12.33
C THR A 199 14.97 7.48 -13.39
N GLN A 200 15.89 8.14 -14.09
CA GLN A 200 16.86 7.45 -14.95
C GLN A 200 18.02 6.91 -14.10
N PHE A 201 17.89 5.66 -13.63
CA PHE A 201 19.02 4.90 -13.11
C PHE A 201 19.30 3.74 -14.07
N GLY A 202 20.24 3.93 -15.01
CA GLY A 202 20.66 2.88 -15.95
C GLY A 202 20.00 2.93 -17.33
N PRO A 203 20.25 1.91 -18.18
CA PRO A 203 19.85 1.88 -19.59
C PRO A 203 18.37 1.53 -19.83
N ASP A 204 17.64 1.09 -18.81
CA ASP A 204 16.24 0.71 -18.90
C ASP A 204 15.28 1.92 -18.79
N GLU A 205 14.02 1.73 -19.21
CA GLU A 205 12.97 2.74 -18.99
C GLU A 205 12.92 3.11 -17.51
N GLY A 206 13.12 4.40 -17.20
CA GLY A 206 13.22 4.86 -15.82
C GLY A 206 12.00 4.50 -14.98
N ILE A 207 12.23 4.29 -13.68
CA ILE A 207 11.16 3.89 -12.76
C ILE A 207 10.21 5.08 -12.57
N LYS A 208 8.91 4.83 -12.74
CA LYS A 208 7.86 5.83 -12.61
C LYS A 208 7.34 5.90 -11.19
N TYR A 209 7.39 7.06 -10.57
CA TYR A 209 6.85 7.31 -9.23
C TYR A 209 5.86 8.45 -9.31
N ASP A 210 4.67 8.30 -8.72
CA ASP A 210 3.86 9.48 -8.44
C ASP A 210 4.29 10.12 -7.12
N VAL A 211 3.64 11.22 -6.74
CA VAL A 211 4.00 11.97 -5.54
C VAL A 211 3.83 11.13 -4.27
N LEU A 212 2.86 10.22 -4.23
CA LEU A 212 2.64 9.36 -3.06
C LEU A 212 3.75 8.30 -2.94
N HIS A 213 4.21 7.72 -4.04
CA HIS A 213 5.36 6.82 -4.02
C HIS A 213 6.62 7.54 -3.53
N THR A 214 6.90 8.74 -4.06
CA THR A 214 8.08 9.52 -3.66
C THR A 214 8.00 9.89 -2.17
N ALA A 215 6.86 10.38 -1.70
CA ALA A 215 6.68 10.73 -0.29
C ALA A 215 6.82 9.53 0.65
N ALA A 216 6.23 8.38 0.27
CA ALA A 216 6.36 7.14 1.04
C ALA A 216 7.82 6.66 1.14
N HIS A 217 8.63 6.92 0.12
CA HIS A 217 10.03 6.49 0.07
C HIS A 217 11.02 7.47 0.73
N THR A 218 10.78 8.78 0.69
CA THR A 218 11.81 9.79 1.02
C THR A 218 11.45 10.80 2.11
N SER A 219 10.18 10.85 2.53
CA SER A 219 9.65 11.99 3.27
C SER A 219 8.99 11.60 4.59
N PRO A 220 9.15 12.39 5.67
CA PRO A 220 8.46 12.15 6.93
C PRO A 220 6.94 12.03 6.80
N SER A 221 6.33 11.28 7.73
CA SER A 221 4.89 11.01 7.77
C SER A 221 3.98 12.24 7.69
N GLU A 222 4.42 13.40 8.19
CA GLU A 222 3.68 14.66 8.09
C GLU A 222 3.43 15.11 6.64
N GLN A 223 4.40 14.93 5.75
CA GLN A 223 4.25 15.29 4.33
C GLN A 223 3.26 14.39 3.61
N MET A 224 3.24 13.10 3.97
CA MET A 224 2.25 12.17 3.45
C MET A 224 0.84 12.58 3.86
N LYS A 225 0.62 13.03 5.10
CA LYS A 225 -0.70 13.52 5.54
C LYS A 225 -1.19 14.64 4.64
N LEU A 226 -0.36 15.64 4.34
CA LEU A 226 -0.75 16.75 3.46
C LEU A 226 -1.15 16.28 2.05
N ILE A 227 -0.40 15.33 1.47
CA ILE A 227 -0.71 14.77 0.15
C ILE A 227 -2.06 14.03 0.18
N LEU A 228 -2.32 13.25 1.24
CA LEU A 228 -3.55 12.48 1.40
C LEU A 228 -4.76 13.38 1.70
N GLU A 229 -4.58 14.39 2.56
CA GLU A 229 -5.59 15.41 2.91
C GLU A 229 -6.02 16.25 1.70
N SER A 230 -5.16 16.36 0.68
CA SER A 230 -5.55 17.00 -0.58
C SER A 230 -6.71 16.28 -1.30
N GLY A 231 -6.98 15.01 -0.97
CA GLY A 231 -8.03 14.18 -1.57
C GLY A 231 -7.81 13.84 -3.05
N ARG A 232 -6.67 14.23 -3.64
CA ARG A 232 -6.37 14.10 -5.07
C ARG A 232 -5.36 13.01 -5.39
N ALA A 233 -4.64 12.48 -4.41
CA ALA A 233 -3.65 11.42 -4.62
C ALA A 233 -4.31 10.10 -5.06
N ASN A 234 -3.61 9.34 -5.91
CA ASN A 234 -4.00 7.96 -6.21
C ASN A 234 -3.40 7.06 -5.12
N LEU A 235 -4.25 6.42 -4.32
CA LEU A 235 -3.83 5.63 -3.16
C LEU A 235 -3.16 4.31 -3.55
N ASP A 236 -3.55 3.76 -4.69
CA ASP A 236 -3.22 2.39 -5.12
C ASP A 236 -2.58 2.35 -6.52
N SER A 237 -2.06 3.50 -6.98
CA SER A 237 -1.22 3.56 -8.18
C SER A 237 -0.05 2.60 -8.04
N LYS A 238 0.37 2.02 -9.17
CA LYS A 238 1.51 1.11 -9.23
C LYS A 238 2.66 1.74 -10.02
N ASN A 239 3.88 1.65 -9.48
CA ASN A 239 5.10 1.99 -10.21
C ASN A 239 5.47 0.93 -11.25
N SER A 240 6.63 1.08 -11.90
CA SER A 240 7.13 0.14 -12.91
C SER A 240 7.38 -1.29 -12.39
N TYR A 241 7.53 -1.48 -11.07
CA TYR A 241 7.63 -2.79 -10.41
C TYR A 241 6.28 -3.35 -9.95
N GLY A 242 5.18 -2.63 -10.16
CA GLY A 242 3.86 -3.01 -9.68
C GLY A 242 3.63 -2.65 -8.20
N ARG A 243 4.56 -1.95 -7.56
CA ARG A 243 4.49 -1.58 -6.14
C ARG A 243 3.64 -0.34 -5.95
N THR A 244 2.88 -0.31 -4.86
CA THR A 244 2.06 0.85 -4.45
C THR A 244 2.81 1.74 -3.46
N GLY A 245 2.30 2.94 -3.20
CA GLY A 245 2.84 3.84 -2.17
C GLY A 245 2.98 3.15 -0.79
N LEU A 246 2.03 2.30 -0.40
CA LEU A 246 2.11 1.52 0.85
C LEU A 246 3.30 0.55 0.86
N MET A 247 3.65 -0.06 -0.28
CA MET A 247 4.81 -0.94 -0.38
C MET A 247 6.13 -0.17 -0.37
N MET A 248 6.17 1.02 -0.96
CA MET A 248 7.37 1.86 -1.05
C MET A 248 7.91 2.29 0.33
N VAL A 249 7.05 2.37 1.35
CA VAL A 249 7.46 2.67 2.74
C VAL A 249 8.52 1.68 3.24
N LEU A 250 8.48 0.43 2.79
CA LEU A 250 9.44 -0.61 3.20
C LEU A 250 10.76 -0.55 2.42
N GLU A 251 10.90 0.37 1.46
CA GLU A 251 12.13 0.60 0.70
C GLU A 251 12.94 1.81 1.19
N GLU A 252 12.41 2.56 2.17
CA GLU A 252 13.02 3.77 2.72
C GLU A 252 14.40 3.54 3.37
N ASP A 253 15.24 4.59 3.35
CA ASP A 253 16.46 4.71 4.14
C ASP A 253 16.44 6.03 4.93
N PRO A 254 16.62 6.04 6.25
CA PRO A 254 16.81 4.90 7.16
C PRO A 254 15.52 4.20 7.58
N ILE A 255 15.63 2.93 8.02
CA ILE A 255 14.56 2.25 8.75
C ILE A 255 14.51 2.81 10.17
N ASP A 256 13.50 3.64 10.43
CA ASP A 256 13.23 4.24 11.73
C ASP A 256 11.78 3.99 12.18
N ASN A 257 11.39 4.59 13.31
CA ASN A 257 10.05 4.43 13.86
C ASN A 257 8.96 5.14 13.03
N ASP A 258 9.31 6.01 12.09
CA ASP A 258 8.34 6.73 11.26
C ASP A 258 7.68 5.82 10.22
N ILE A 259 8.35 4.72 9.81
CA ILE A 259 7.77 3.69 8.93
C ILE A 259 6.42 3.20 9.43
N LYS A 260 6.30 2.96 10.74
CA LYS A 260 5.03 2.54 11.34
C LYS A 260 3.97 3.61 11.18
N ASN A 261 4.30 4.87 11.47
CA ASN A 261 3.37 6.00 11.33
C ASN A 261 2.91 6.13 9.88
N LYS A 262 3.83 6.01 8.91
CA LYS A 262 3.52 6.06 7.48
C LYS A 262 2.53 4.98 7.05
N ILE A 263 2.76 3.74 7.49
CA ILE A 263 1.83 2.63 7.24
C ILE A 263 0.46 2.92 7.85
N GLU A 264 0.40 3.34 9.11
CA GLU A 264 -0.88 3.67 9.78
C GLU A 264 -1.64 4.79 9.05
N ILE A 265 -0.93 5.83 8.59
CA ILE A 265 -1.52 6.94 7.83
C ILE A 265 -2.08 6.49 6.49
N LEU A 266 -1.32 5.70 5.71
CA LEU A 266 -1.78 5.18 4.41
C LEU A 266 -2.95 4.22 4.56
N MET A 267 -2.91 3.35 5.56
CA MET A 267 -4.00 2.43 5.87
C MET A 267 -5.26 3.18 6.30
N ALA A 268 -5.12 4.23 7.13
CA ALA A 268 -6.22 5.10 7.53
C ALA A 268 -6.80 5.91 6.36
N ALA A 269 -5.97 6.27 5.38
CA ALA A 269 -6.41 6.93 4.14
C ALA A 269 -7.17 6.00 3.19
N GLY A 270 -7.16 4.68 3.44
CA GLY A 270 -7.92 3.70 2.68
C GLY A 270 -7.16 3.02 1.54
N CYS A 271 -5.82 3.06 1.52
CA CYS A 271 -5.02 2.23 0.60
C CYS A 271 -5.43 0.75 0.70
N ASP A 272 -5.35 0.03 -0.42
CA ASP A 272 -5.58 -1.40 -0.47
C ASP A 272 -4.28 -2.19 -0.21
N PRO A 273 -4.10 -2.77 0.99
CA PRO A 273 -2.92 -3.54 1.32
C PRO A 273 -2.91 -4.94 0.70
N SER A 274 -4.02 -5.36 0.06
CA SER A 274 -4.15 -6.69 -0.53
C SER A 274 -3.44 -6.81 -1.89
N LEU A 275 -3.06 -5.67 -2.47
CA LEU A 275 -2.40 -5.60 -3.77
C LEU A 275 -1.03 -6.29 -3.74
N THR A 276 -0.62 -6.79 -4.91
CA THR A 276 0.70 -7.38 -5.13
C THR A 276 1.51 -6.61 -6.15
N ASP A 277 2.83 -6.69 -6.04
CA ASP A 277 3.74 -6.21 -7.08
C ASP A 277 3.73 -7.11 -8.34
N ASN A 278 4.53 -6.78 -9.34
CA ASN A 278 4.61 -7.55 -10.60
C ASN A 278 5.18 -8.96 -10.39
N SER A 279 5.90 -9.20 -9.29
CA SER A 279 6.37 -10.52 -8.87
C SER A 279 5.34 -11.26 -8.01
N GLY A 280 4.12 -10.74 -7.86
CA GLY A 280 3.08 -11.35 -7.03
C GLY A 280 3.35 -11.26 -5.53
N LYS A 281 4.28 -10.40 -5.10
CA LYS A 281 4.62 -10.21 -3.69
C LYS A 281 3.62 -9.28 -3.02
N THR A 282 3.07 -9.74 -1.90
CA THR A 282 2.30 -8.90 -0.97
C THR A 282 3.24 -8.04 -0.13
N ILE A 283 2.69 -7.06 0.61
CA ILE A 283 3.50 -6.26 1.55
C ILE A 283 4.25 -7.11 2.59
N LEU A 284 3.69 -8.25 3.03
CA LEU A 284 4.37 -9.15 3.95
C LEU A 284 5.60 -9.83 3.31
N HIS A 285 5.56 -10.15 2.01
CA HIS A 285 6.73 -10.66 1.31
C HIS A 285 7.84 -9.59 1.27
N ILE A 286 7.48 -8.36 0.88
CA ILE A 286 8.43 -7.23 0.80
C ILE A 286 9.05 -6.95 2.17
N LEU A 287 8.24 -6.98 3.24
CA LEU A 287 8.71 -6.83 4.62
C LEU A 287 9.74 -7.90 4.99
N CYS A 288 9.48 -9.16 4.63
CA CYS A 288 10.40 -10.27 4.93
C CYS A 288 11.66 -10.27 4.06
N GLU A 289 11.62 -9.66 2.87
CA GLU A 289 12.76 -9.53 1.95
C GLU A 289 13.63 -8.31 2.20
N ASN A 290 13.30 -7.46 3.18
CA ASN A 290 13.99 -6.20 3.40
C ASN A 290 15.49 -6.43 3.68
N GLN A 291 16.29 -6.26 2.63
CA GLN A 291 17.72 -6.57 2.63
C GLN A 291 18.52 -5.70 3.59
N ARG A 292 18.02 -4.52 3.95
CA ARG A 292 18.74 -3.62 4.87
C ARG A 292 18.76 -4.14 6.30
N VAL A 293 17.71 -4.86 6.71
CA VAL A 293 17.70 -5.57 8.01
C VAL A 293 18.49 -6.88 7.93
N ILE A 294 18.43 -7.57 6.80
CA ILE A 294 19.14 -8.85 6.58
C ILE A 294 20.66 -8.64 6.53
N HIS A 295 21.17 -7.63 5.81
CA HIS A 295 22.61 -7.36 5.76
C HIS A 295 23.15 -6.83 7.11
N ALA A 296 22.35 -6.10 7.89
CA ALA A 296 22.74 -5.64 9.22
C ALA A 296 22.91 -6.78 10.23
N GLN A 297 22.31 -7.96 10.00
CA GLN A 297 22.50 -9.16 10.86
C GLN A 297 23.97 -9.59 10.92
N HIS A 298 24.70 -9.48 9.81
CA HIS A 298 26.09 -9.92 9.72
C HIS A 298 27.09 -9.00 10.46
N TYR A 299 26.66 -7.80 10.86
CA TYR A 299 27.55 -6.79 11.46
C TYR A 299 27.22 -6.43 12.92
N GLY A 300 26.27 -7.11 13.57
CA GLY A 300 25.98 -6.91 15.01
C GLY A 300 25.13 -5.68 15.38
N TYR A 301 24.66 -4.89 14.41
CA TYR A 301 23.91 -3.63 14.60
C TYR A 301 22.37 -3.76 14.49
N CYS A 302 21.79 -4.96 14.67
CA CYS A 302 20.49 -5.28 14.03
C CYS A 302 19.24 -5.40 14.92
N LYS A 303 19.34 -5.45 16.25
CA LYS A 303 18.17 -5.75 17.11
C LYS A 303 17.06 -4.69 17.03
N GLU A 304 17.44 -3.41 17.01
CA GLU A 304 16.47 -2.30 16.95
C GLU A 304 15.70 -2.29 15.63
N LYS A 305 16.40 -2.42 14.49
CA LYS A 305 15.76 -2.46 13.16
C LYS A 305 14.85 -3.69 12.98
N GLN A 306 15.24 -4.84 13.54
CA GLN A 306 14.37 -6.04 13.55
C GLN A 306 13.10 -5.82 14.39
N LEU A 307 13.22 -5.14 15.53
CA LEU A 307 12.07 -4.79 16.36
C LEU A 307 11.13 -3.83 15.64
N ILE A 308 11.67 -2.83 14.93
CA ILE A 308 10.87 -1.92 14.09
C ILE A 308 10.09 -2.71 13.03
N LEU A 309 10.74 -3.60 12.27
CA LEU A 309 10.04 -4.43 11.29
C LEU A 309 9.01 -5.37 11.92
N ALA A 310 9.29 -5.92 13.11
CA ALA A 310 8.33 -6.76 13.83
C ALA A 310 7.09 -5.95 14.25
N ASN A 311 7.27 -4.72 14.74
CA ASN A 311 6.17 -3.81 15.09
C ASN A 311 5.34 -3.42 13.86
N VAL A 312 6.01 -3.22 12.71
CA VAL A 312 5.34 -2.97 11.43
C VAL A 312 4.55 -4.20 10.99
N ALA A 313 5.13 -5.40 11.07
CA ALA A 313 4.45 -6.65 10.74
C ALA A 313 3.22 -6.87 11.62
N GLU A 314 3.32 -6.62 12.93
CA GLU A 314 2.18 -6.67 13.86
C GLU A 314 1.08 -5.68 13.45
N THR A 315 1.46 -4.45 13.08
CA THR A 315 0.52 -3.40 12.65
C THR A 315 -0.20 -3.80 11.36
N LEU A 316 0.54 -4.29 10.36
CA LEU A 316 -0.01 -4.79 9.11
C LEU A 316 -0.93 -5.99 9.34
N LEU A 317 -0.52 -6.94 10.18
CA LEU A 317 -1.30 -8.13 10.46
C LEU A 317 -2.61 -7.80 11.18
N LYS A 318 -2.82 -6.64 11.80
CA LYS A 318 -4.15 -6.26 12.35
C LYS A 318 -5.23 -6.15 11.28
N ASP A 319 -4.87 -5.86 10.02
CA ASP A 319 -5.82 -5.76 8.92
C ASP A 319 -6.22 -7.16 8.39
N LYS A 320 -7.53 -7.44 8.39
CA LYS A 320 -8.08 -8.73 7.95
C LYS A 320 -7.74 -9.07 6.49
N ARG A 321 -7.58 -8.06 5.63
CA ARG A 321 -7.19 -8.23 4.21
C ARG A 321 -5.76 -8.75 4.11
N ILE A 322 -4.87 -8.29 4.99
CA ILE A 322 -3.49 -8.76 5.08
C ILE A 322 -3.46 -10.17 5.68
N LYS A 323 -4.21 -10.43 6.77
CA LYS A 323 -4.30 -11.78 7.37
C LYS A 323 -4.76 -12.83 6.37
N ALA A 324 -5.76 -12.52 5.55
CA ALA A 324 -6.25 -13.43 4.51
C ALA A 324 -5.14 -13.85 3.53
N LEU A 325 -4.11 -13.03 3.33
CA LEU A 325 -3.01 -13.27 2.40
C LEU A 325 -1.75 -13.82 3.08
N VAL A 326 -1.79 -14.20 4.36
CA VAL A 326 -0.63 -14.69 5.13
C VAL A 326 0.04 -15.91 4.48
N ASN A 327 -0.73 -16.71 3.73
CA ASN A 327 -0.30 -17.92 3.05
C ASN A 327 -0.12 -17.75 1.54
N ARG A 328 -0.28 -16.54 1.01
CA ARG A 328 -0.16 -16.27 -0.43
C ARG A 328 1.25 -16.61 -0.90
N GLN A 329 1.37 -17.26 -2.06
CA GLN A 329 2.65 -17.55 -2.70
C GLN A 329 2.99 -16.49 -3.74
N GLU A 330 4.21 -15.95 -3.72
CA GLU A 330 4.70 -15.08 -4.79
C GLU A 330 4.92 -15.83 -6.12
N SER A 331 5.10 -15.09 -7.22
CA SER A 331 5.04 -15.66 -8.57
C SER A 331 6.28 -16.45 -8.98
N GLU A 332 7.47 -16.01 -8.59
CA GLU A 332 8.78 -16.47 -9.06
C GLU A 332 9.20 -17.81 -8.43
N HIS A 333 9.21 -17.88 -7.10
CA HIS A 333 9.63 -19.07 -6.34
C HIS A 333 8.47 -19.78 -5.64
N LYS A 334 7.23 -19.29 -5.75
CA LYS A 334 6.08 -19.79 -5.00
C LYS A 334 6.33 -19.79 -3.48
N SER A 335 7.18 -18.90 -2.98
CA SER A 335 7.44 -18.76 -1.55
C SER A 335 6.29 -18.02 -0.88
N THR A 336 5.93 -18.40 0.34
CA THR A 336 5.04 -17.61 1.19
C THR A 336 5.85 -16.59 2.02
N PRO A 337 5.22 -15.60 2.67
CA PRO A 337 5.93 -14.73 3.60
C PRO A 337 6.72 -15.51 4.67
N LEU A 338 6.15 -16.63 5.17
CA LEU A 338 6.82 -17.49 6.14
C LEU A 338 8.09 -18.15 5.58
N HIS A 339 8.09 -18.58 4.31
CA HIS A 339 9.32 -19.12 3.68
C HIS A 339 10.45 -18.09 3.68
N ILE A 340 10.13 -16.85 3.32
CA ILE A 340 11.10 -15.76 3.26
C ILE A 340 11.59 -15.39 4.66
N ALA A 341 10.67 -15.25 5.63
CA ALA A 341 11.00 -14.94 7.02
C ALA A 341 11.92 -15.99 7.65
N VAL A 342 11.66 -17.28 7.40
CA VAL A 342 12.51 -18.38 7.87
C VAL A 342 13.87 -18.33 7.20
N LYS A 343 13.93 -18.22 5.86
CA LYS A 343 15.20 -18.11 5.11
C LYS A 343 16.10 -16.97 5.62
N ASN A 344 15.51 -15.87 6.05
CA ASN A 344 16.20 -14.68 6.53
C ASN A 344 16.35 -14.61 8.07
N SER A 345 16.06 -15.71 8.77
CA SER A 345 16.18 -15.84 10.23
C SER A 345 15.46 -14.72 11.01
N LEU A 346 14.29 -14.29 10.54
CA LEU A 346 13.51 -13.20 11.14
C LEU A 346 12.62 -13.71 12.29
N VAL A 347 13.21 -14.14 13.40
CA VAL A 347 12.54 -14.88 14.49
C VAL A 347 11.23 -14.25 14.95
N ASN A 348 11.22 -12.95 15.23
CA ASN A 348 10.00 -12.26 15.70
C ASN A 348 8.89 -12.26 14.64
N ILE A 349 9.24 -12.10 13.36
CA ILE A 349 8.27 -12.12 12.26
C ILE A 349 7.79 -13.55 12.01
N VAL A 350 8.66 -14.57 12.11
CA VAL A 350 8.25 -15.98 12.05
C VAL A 350 7.22 -16.27 13.14
N GLN A 351 7.49 -15.88 14.39
CA GLN A 351 6.55 -16.07 15.49
C GLN A 351 5.20 -15.39 15.23
N LEU A 352 5.21 -14.13 14.77
CA LEU A 352 3.99 -13.38 14.44
C LEU A 352 3.20 -14.07 13.33
N LEU A 353 3.85 -14.43 12.22
CA LEU A 353 3.20 -15.10 11.09
C LEU A 353 2.56 -16.43 11.51
N LEU A 354 3.26 -17.25 12.29
CA LEU A 354 2.72 -18.51 12.83
C LEU A 354 1.50 -18.27 13.73
N SER A 355 1.56 -17.26 14.59
CA SER A 355 0.43 -16.90 15.46
C SER A 355 -0.80 -16.41 14.69
N GLU A 356 -0.60 -15.93 13.46
CA GLU A 356 -1.63 -15.41 12.56
C GLU A 356 -2.03 -16.41 11.46
N GLY A 357 -1.72 -17.70 11.65
CA GLY A 357 -2.21 -18.78 10.78
C GLY A 357 -1.33 -19.07 9.55
N ALA A 358 -0.07 -18.66 9.55
CA ALA A 358 0.87 -19.05 8.51
C ALA A 358 1.11 -20.57 8.52
N SER A 359 0.99 -21.19 7.34
CA SER A 359 1.10 -22.61 7.15
C SER A 359 2.55 -23.06 6.97
N VAL A 360 2.92 -24.09 7.75
CA VAL A 360 4.24 -24.73 7.67
C VAL A 360 4.31 -25.86 6.64
N VAL A 361 3.20 -26.17 5.95
CA VAL A 361 3.13 -27.31 5.01
C VAL A 361 3.07 -26.90 3.54
N ILE A 362 2.93 -25.61 3.24
CA ILE A 362 2.94 -25.10 1.87
C ILE A 362 4.33 -25.32 1.26
N LYS A 363 4.39 -25.80 0.02
CA LYS A 363 5.63 -26.04 -0.71
C LYS A 363 5.90 -24.92 -1.71
N ASN A 364 7.13 -24.43 -1.72
CA ASN A 364 7.62 -23.52 -2.76
C ASN A 364 7.85 -24.27 -4.11
N LYS A 365 8.33 -23.55 -5.13
CA LYS A 365 8.63 -24.08 -6.47
C LYS A 365 9.70 -25.17 -6.47
N TYR A 366 10.52 -25.22 -5.43
CA TYR A 366 11.55 -26.24 -5.23
C TYR A 366 11.03 -27.47 -4.46
N GLY A 367 9.74 -27.50 -4.12
CA GLY A 367 9.12 -28.59 -3.35
C GLY A 367 9.41 -28.56 -1.86
N GLN A 368 10.02 -27.48 -1.37
CA GLN A 368 10.42 -27.30 0.03
C GLN A 368 9.29 -26.66 0.83
N THR A 369 9.02 -27.21 2.00
CA THR A 369 8.29 -26.54 3.08
C THR A 369 9.23 -25.65 3.88
N VAL A 370 8.69 -24.81 4.76
CA VAL A 370 9.50 -23.97 5.66
C VAL A 370 10.40 -24.79 6.60
N ASN A 371 10.04 -26.05 6.88
CA ASN A 371 10.87 -26.97 7.66
C ASN A 371 12.07 -27.54 6.88
N ASP A 372 12.00 -27.50 5.54
CA ASP A 372 13.06 -28.00 4.66
C ASP A 372 14.11 -26.92 4.37
N ILE A 373 13.87 -25.69 4.80
CA ILE A 373 14.82 -24.58 4.64
C ILE A 373 15.97 -24.80 5.63
N LYS A 374 17.19 -24.90 5.10
CA LYS A 374 18.39 -25.05 5.92
C LYS A 374 18.73 -23.72 6.60
N LEU A 375 18.85 -23.76 7.92
CA LEU A 375 19.24 -22.63 8.76
C LEU A 375 20.57 -22.91 9.45
N GLU A 376 21.30 -21.85 9.79
CA GLU A 376 22.58 -21.89 10.52
C GLU A 376 22.58 -20.85 11.65
N GLY A 377 23.26 -21.15 12.76
CA GLY A 377 23.41 -20.27 13.93
C GLY A 377 22.27 -20.38 14.97
N ASP A 378 22.40 -19.65 16.08
CA ASP A 378 21.51 -19.76 17.26
C ASP A 378 20.03 -19.47 16.98
N GLU A 379 19.73 -18.64 15.99
CA GLU A 379 18.35 -18.34 15.59
C GLU A 379 17.67 -19.53 14.86
N ALA A 380 18.47 -20.45 14.29
CA ALA A 380 17.98 -21.66 13.66
C ALA A 380 17.27 -22.59 14.66
N ASP A 381 17.82 -22.74 15.86
CA ASP A 381 17.26 -23.60 16.89
C ASP A 381 15.92 -23.05 17.40
N LYS A 382 15.83 -21.73 17.58
CA LYS A 382 14.59 -21.06 17.99
C LYS A 382 13.50 -21.21 16.93
N ILE A 383 13.83 -20.93 15.67
CA ILE A 383 12.89 -21.08 14.56
C ILE A 383 12.49 -22.55 14.42
N GLY A 384 13.43 -23.49 14.49
CA GLY A 384 13.16 -24.92 14.42
C GLY A 384 12.18 -25.38 15.49
N LEU A 385 12.34 -24.90 16.73
CA LEU A 385 11.39 -25.17 17.82
C LEU A 385 10.01 -24.57 17.52
N MET A 386 9.94 -23.30 17.08
CA MET A 386 8.66 -22.65 16.72
C MET A 386 7.92 -23.39 15.60
N LEU A 387 8.64 -23.85 14.58
CA LEU A 387 8.05 -24.58 13.46
C LEU A 387 7.60 -25.99 13.87
N LYS A 388 8.34 -26.66 14.76
CA LYS A 388 7.95 -27.95 15.33
C LYS A 388 6.70 -27.81 16.19
N ASP A 389 6.68 -26.84 17.09
CA ASP A 389 5.51 -26.50 17.91
C ASP A 389 4.31 -26.17 17.03
N ALA A 390 4.49 -25.36 15.98
CA ALA A 390 3.43 -25.05 15.04
C ALA A 390 2.94 -26.30 14.33
N LYS A 391 3.83 -27.20 13.90
CA LYS A 391 3.46 -28.49 13.28
C LYS A 391 2.68 -29.40 14.24
N GLU A 392 3.03 -29.39 15.53
CA GLU A 392 2.32 -30.14 16.58
C GLU A 392 0.97 -29.51 16.95
N ARG A 393 0.82 -28.18 16.76
CA ARG A 393 -0.42 -27.43 17.01
C ARG A 393 -1.40 -27.38 15.82
N ASN A 394 -0.98 -27.65 14.58
CA ASN A 394 -1.79 -27.44 13.37
C ASN A 394 -2.30 -28.78 12.79
N ASP A 395 -3.59 -29.04 12.57
CA ASP A 395 -4.62 -28.19 11.92
C ASP A 395 -4.15 -27.50 10.60
N GLY A 396 -2.94 -27.82 10.12
CA GLY A 396 -2.34 -27.21 8.93
C GLY A 396 -2.83 -27.81 7.61
N GLY A 397 -3.41 -29.02 7.64
CA GLY A 397 -4.10 -29.61 6.49
C GLY A 397 -5.51 -29.05 6.32
N LEU A 398 -6.23 -28.89 7.43
CA LEU A 398 -7.62 -28.45 7.46
C LEU A 398 -7.73 -26.96 7.12
N PHE A 399 -6.89 -26.11 7.73
CA PHE A 399 -6.98 -24.66 7.56
C PHE A 399 -6.57 -24.20 6.15
N VAL A 400 -5.54 -24.81 5.54
CA VAL A 400 -5.09 -24.49 4.16
C VAL A 400 -6.06 -25.00 3.09
N ALA A 401 -6.67 -26.17 3.30
CA ALA A 401 -7.73 -26.64 2.42
C ALA A 401 -8.94 -25.72 2.50
N ILE A 402 -9.37 -25.34 3.71
CA ILE A 402 -10.51 -24.44 3.94
C ILE A 402 -10.25 -23.04 3.38
N THR A 403 -9.07 -22.44 3.61
CA THR A 403 -8.77 -21.08 3.09
C THR A 403 -8.66 -21.04 1.56
N ASN A 404 -7.98 -22.00 0.92
CA ASN A 404 -7.96 -22.07 -0.55
C ASN A 404 -9.38 -22.27 -1.12
N LEU A 405 -10.23 -23.05 -0.45
CA LEU A 405 -11.59 -23.33 -0.92
C LEU A 405 -12.55 -22.17 -0.60
N GLU A 406 -12.33 -21.40 0.48
CA GLU A 406 -13.03 -20.15 0.76
C GLU A 406 -12.62 -19.03 -0.20
N GLU A 407 -11.34 -18.91 -0.55
CA GLU A 407 -10.86 -17.99 -1.59
C GLU A 407 -11.51 -18.30 -2.95
N ILE A 408 -11.54 -19.59 -3.36
CA ILE A 408 -12.21 -20.03 -4.59
C ILE A 408 -13.73 -19.78 -4.52
N SER A 409 -14.36 -20.02 -3.37
CA SER A 409 -15.78 -19.75 -3.13
C SER A 409 -16.11 -18.26 -3.20
N GLN A 410 -15.24 -17.39 -2.69
CA GLN A 410 -15.44 -15.95 -2.68
C GLN A 410 -15.22 -15.36 -4.09
N LEU A 411 -14.21 -15.84 -4.82
CA LEU A 411 -14.00 -15.54 -6.24
C LEU A 411 -15.19 -15.99 -7.11
N LEU A 412 -15.72 -17.21 -6.89
CA LEU A 412 -16.89 -17.73 -7.60
C LEU A 412 -18.18 -16.97 -7.26
N LYS A 413 -18.37 -16.53 -6.01
CA LYS A 413 -19.51 -15.67 -5.62
C LYS A 413 -19.46 -14.32 -6.32
N CYS A 414 -18.28 -13.69 -6.35
CA CYS A 414 -18.07 -12.46 -7.11
C CYS A 414 -18.37 -12.70 -8.60
N TYR A 415 -17.88 -13.79 -9.18
CA TYR A 415 -18.13 -14.14 -10.59
C TYR A 415 -19.61 -14.43 -10.91
N ALA A 416 -20.34 -15.11 -10.01
CA ALA A 416 -21.76 -15.43 -10.15
C ALA A 416 -22.66 -14.18 -10.07
N MET A 417 -22.32 -13.22 -9.19
CA MET A 417 -23.02 -11.94 -9.08
C MET A 417 -22.94 -11.12 -10.38
N PHE A 418 -21.82 -11.19 -11.10
CA PHE A 418 -21.63 -10.45 -12.36
C PHE A 418 -22.19 -11.15 -13.61
N THR A 419 -22.45 -12.47 -13.58
CA THR A 419 -22.76 -13.23 -14.80
C THR A 419 -24.12 -13.93 -14.84
N ARG A 420 -24.87 -14.03 -13.73
CA ARG A 420 -26.20 -14.72 -13.64
C ARG A 420 -26.22 -16.11 -14.31
N LYS A 421 -25.22 -16.97 -14.04
CA LYS A 421 -25.13 -18.32 -14.62
C LYS A 421 -25.28 -19.42 -13.57
N ASP A 422 -26.09 -20.43 -13.88
CA ASP A 422 -26.39 -21.59 -13.02
C ASP A 422 -25.16 -22.51 -12.78
N GLU A 423 -24.21 -22.57 -13.73
CA GLU A 423 -22.98 -23.36 -13.59
C GLU A 423 -22.10 -22.95 -12.39
N ALA A 424 -22.15 -21.68 -11.98
CA ALA A 424 -21.36 -21.21 -10.84
C ALA A 424 -21.89 -21.77 -9.51
N TYR A 425 -23.21 -21.99 -9.40
CA TYR A 425 -23.84 -22.59 -8.22
C TYR A 425 -23.58 -24.10 -8.15
N ASP A 426 -23.58 -24.81 -9.28
CA ASP A 426 -23.20 -26.22 -9.35
C ASP A 426 -21.73 -26.45 -8.98
N ASN A 427 -20.85 -25.54 -9.41
CA ASN A 427 -19.44 -25.57 -9.01
C ASN A 427 -19.27 -25.29 -7.51
N LEU A 428 -20.07 -24.39 -6.93
CA LEU A 428 -20.13 -24.14 -5.48
C LEU A 428 -20.59 -25.37 -4.70
N ALA A 429 -21.57 -26.12 -5.21
CA ALA A 429 -22.06 -27.34 -4.60
C ALA A 429 -20.99 -28.46 -4.66
N LYS A 430 -20.34 -28.65 -5.81
CA LYS A 430 -19.22 -29.60 -5.97
C LYS A 430 -18.03 -29.25 -5.09
N LEU A 431 -17.70 -27.97 -4.97
CA LEU A 431 -16.63 -27.49 -4.10
C LEU A 431 -16.93 -27.80 -2.62
N ARG A 432 -18.20 -27.66 -2.19
CA ARG A 432 -18.63 -28.05 -0.83
C ARG A 432 -18.45 -29.53 -0.55
N GLU A 433 -18.70 -30.41 -1.52
CA GLU A 433 -18.47 -31.84 -1.36
C GLU A 433 -16.98 -32.18 -1.32
N ILE A 434 -16.15 -31.52 -2.14
CA ILE A 434 -14.69 -31.69 -2.09
C ILE A 434 -14.12 -31.20 -0.75
N ILE A 435 -14.60 -30.06 -0.22
CA ILE A 435 -14.24 -29.57 1.12
C ILE A 435 -14.55 -30.64 2.18
N LYS A 436 -15.73 -31.27 2.11
CA LYS A 436 -16.11 -32.33 3.04
C LYS A 436 -15.18 -33.54 2.94
N GLU A 437 -14.92 -34.05 1.74
CA GLU A 437 -14.06 -35.23 1.55
C GLU A 437 -12.63 -35.02 2.08
N GLU A 438 -12.06 -33.83 1.86
CA GLU A 438 -10.67 -33.56 2.26
C GLU A 438 -10.54 -33.25 3.75
N VAL A 439 -11.59 -32.70 4.36
CA VAL A 439 -11.76 -32.61 5.82
C VAL A 439 -11.86 -34.01 6.46
N TYR A 440 -12.54 -34.97 5.82
CA TYR A 440 -12.63 -36.35 6.33
C TYR A 440 -11.33 -37.15 6.26
N LYS A 441 -10.48 -36.91 5.25
CA LYS A 441 -9.19 -37.61 5.12
C LYS A 441 -8.17 -37.15 6.16
N SER A 442 -8.31 -35.95 6.71
CA SER A 442 -7.28 -35.31 7.54
C SER A 442 -7.53 -35.38 9.05
N ASP A 443 -8.77 -35.66 9.50
CA ASP A 443 -9.08 -36.01 10.91
C ASP A 443 -10.00 -37.26 11.00
N PRO A 444 -9.45 -38.46 11.27
CA PRO A 444 -10.22 -39.70 11.43
C PRO A 444 -11.20 -39.70 12.62
N SER A 445 -11.10 -38.72 13.53
CA SER A 445 -12.00 -38.57 14.68
C SER A 445 -13.29 -37.83 14.35
N MET A 446 -13.34 -37.09 13.24
CA MET A 446 -14.57 -36.67 12.56
C MET A 446 -15.17 -37.88 11.83
N LYS A 447 -15.59 -38.89 12.61
CA LYS A 447 -16.41 -40.01 12.13
C LYS A 447 -17.49 -39.44 11.19
N SER A 448 -17.82 -40.18 10.15
CA SER A 448 -18.83 -39.84 9.13
C SER A 448 -20.03 -39.08 9.69
N LEU A 449 -20.62 -38.12 8.97
CA LEU A 449 -21.85 -37.46 9.42
C LEU A 449 -22.89 -38.47 9.88
N MET A 450 -23.60 -38.15 10.98
CA MET A 450 -24.72 -38.97 11.47
C MET A 450 -25.65 -39.36 10.32
N SER A 451 -26.07 -40.62 10.30
CA SER A 451 -26.93 -41.18 9.25
C SER A 451 -28.22 -40.36 9.13
N THR A 452 -28.85 -40.34 7.96
CA THR A 452 -30.13 -39.65 7.75
C THR A 452 -31.21 -40.17 8.71
N GLU A 453 -31.22 -41.48 8.96
CA GLU A 453 -32.13 -42.13 9.91
C GLU A 453 -31.87 -41.67 11.35
N ASP A 454 -30.61 -41.68 11.80
CA ASP A 454 -30.25 -41.21 13.15
C ASP A 454 -30.53 -39.70 13.33
N LYS A 455 -30.38 -38.88 12.29
CA LYS A 455 -30.75 -37.45 12.31
C LYS A 455 -32.26 -37.26 12.46
N GLU A 456 -33.06 -38.05 11.73
CA GLU A 456 -34.53 -38.00 11.83
C GLU A 456 -35.00 -38.47 13.21
N ILE A 457 -34.36 -39.48 13.80
CA ILE A 457 -34.62 -39.91 15.17
C ILE A 457 -34.28 -38.77 16.14
N LEU A 458 -33.09 -38.19 16.05
CA LEU A 458 -32.68 -37.09 16.92
C LEU A 458 -33.65 -35.90 16.82
N GLN A 459 -34.05 -35.51 15.60
CA GLN A 459 -34.99 -34.42 15.36
C GLN A 459 -36.37 -34.68 15.96
N ARG A 460 -36.91 -35.90 15.84
CA ARG A 460 -38.21 -36.28 16.42
C ARG A 460 -38.22 -36.18 17.94
N HIS A 461 -37.10 -36.46 18.60
CA HIS A 461 -36.97 -36.40 20.05
C HIS A 461 -36.37 -35.10 20.58
N THR A 462 -35.97 -34.15 19.72
CA THR A 462 -35.36 -32.87 20.12
C THR A 462 -36.18 -32.15 21.20
N ALA A 463 -37.50 -32.03 21.04
CA ALA A 463 -38.34 -31.34 22.02
C ALA A 463 -38.23 -31.98 23.42
N LYS A 464 -38.32 -33.31 23.50
CA LYS A 464 -38.18 -34.05 24.77
C LYS A 464 -36.76 -33.93 25.34
N ILE A 465 -35.73 -33.98 24.48
CA ILE A 465 -34.34 -33.80 24.90
C ILE A 465 -34.13 -32.42 25.51
N LEU A 466 -34.71 -31.37 24.91
CA LEU A 466 -34.59 -30.00 25.41
C LEU A 466 -35.30 -29.77 26.74
N ASP A 467 -36.40 -30.48 26.98
CA ASP A 467 -37.19 -30.36 28.21
C ASP A 467 -36.58 -31.15 29.38
N ASP A 468 -36.03 -32.34 29.11
CA ASP A 468 -35.66 -33.31 30.15
C ASP A 468 -34.15 -33.47 30.39
N VAL A 469 -33.26 -33.01 29.47
CA VAL A 469 -31.81 -33.18 29.66
C VAL A 469 -31.24 -32.10 30.57
N GLU A 470 -30.67 -32.54 31.70
CA GLU A 470 -29.81 -31.72 32.53
C GLU A 470 -28.33 -31.82 32.09
N ILE A 471 -27.62 -30.68 31.98
CA ILE A 471 -26.24 -30.58 31.46
C ILE A 471 -25.28 -30.13 32.55
N LYS A 472 -25.70 -29.18 33.40
CA LYS A 472 -24.86 -28.68 34.50
C LYS A 472 -24.63 -29.70 35.61
N SER A 473 -25.58 -30.59 35.85
CA SER A 473 -25.59 -31.59 36.93
C SER A 473 -25.24 -33.01 36.46
N SER A 474 -25.07 -33.21 35.15
CA SER A 474 -24.99 -34.56 34.58
C SER A 474 -23.59 -34.91 34.06
N SER A 475 -23.20 -36.16 34.27
CA SER A 475 -21.96 -36.75 33.73
C SER A 475 -21.98 -36.90 32.20
N LEU A 476 -23.03 -36.41 31.52
CA LEU A 476 -23.27 -36.58 30.09
C LEU A 476 -22.20 -35.90 29.23
N ILE A 477 -21.90 -34.63 29.50
CA ILE A 477 -20.89 -33.88 28.71
C ILE A 477 -19.49 -34.46 28.93
N ASP A 478 -19.16 -34.86 30.15
CA ASP A 478 -17.89 -35.50 30.46
C ASP A 478 -17.78 -36.87 29.77
N TYR A 479 -18.88 -37.63 29.73
CA TYR A 479 -18.93 -38.90 29.00
C TYR A 479 -18.73 -38.70 27.49
N LEU A 480 -19.46 -37.76 26.88
CA LEU A 480 -19.33 -37.44 25.45
C LEU A 480 -17.93 -36.91 25.11
N PHE A 481 -17.28 -36.17 26.01
CA PHE A 481 -15.90 -35.74 25.86
C PHE A 481 -14.93 -36.94 25.95
N SER A 482 -15.13 -37.85 26.91
CA SER A 482 -14.29 -39.05 27.07
C SER A 482 -14.35 -40.00 25.87
N GLU A 483 -15.52 -40.11 25.24
CA GLU A 483 -15.77 -40.91 24.04
C GLU A 483 -15.43 -40.15 22.74
N ARG A 484 -14.77 -38.98 22.86
CA ARG A 484 -14.33 -38.11 21.76
C ARG A 484 -15.45 -37.58 20.85
N VAL A 485 -16.71 -37.61 21.32
CA VAL A 485 -17.84 -36.96 20.63
C VAL A 485 -17.76 -35.44 20.77
N LEU A 486 -17.19 -34.90 21.84
CA LEU A 486 -16.98 -33.44 22.04
C LEU A 486 -15.49 -33.09 22.14
N THR A 487 -15.07 -31.96 21.56
CA THR A 487 -13.75 -31.37 21.81
C THR A 487 -13.78 -30.45 23.03
N ARG A 488 -12.61 -29.96 23.45
CA ARG A 488 -12.50 -29.05 24.59
C ARG A 488 -13.20 -27.71 24.31
N GLU A 489 -13.03 -27.19 23.10
CA GLU A 489 -13.63 -25.93 22.64
C GLU A 489 -15.15 -26.03 22.60
N LEU A 490 -15.70 -27.14 22.12
CA LEU A 490 -17.15 -27.36 22.07
C LEU A 490 -17.75 -27.58 23.47
N LYS A 491 -17.00 -28.23 24.37
CA LYS A 491 -17.37 -28.35 25.78
C LYS A 491 -17.49 -26.96 26.40
N ASP A 492 -16.48 -26.11 26.22
CA ASP A 492 -16.46 -24.74 26.73
C ASP A 492 -17.57 -23.88 26.08
N GLU A 493 -17.84 -24.07 24.79
CA GLU A 493 -18.92 -23.37 24.08
C GLU A 493 -20.31 -23.77 24.59
N ILE A 494 -20.53 -25.05 24.91
CA ILE A 494 -21.76 -25.51 25.56
C ILE A 494 -21.88 -24.84 26.93
N PHE A 495 -20.87 -24.95 27.80
CA PHE A 495 -20.95 -24.37 29.15
C PHE A 495 -20.98 -22.84 29.19
N SER A 496 -20.57 -22.17 28.10
CA SER A 496 -20.71 -20.71 27.96
C SER A 496 -22.16 -20.24 27.81
N LYS A 497 -23.12 -21.14 27.50
CA LYS A 497 -24.52 -20.74 27.32
C LYS A 497 -25.19 -20.43 28.67
N PRO A 498 -25.96 -19.34 28.75
CA PRO A 498 -26.44 -18.86 30.05
C PRO A 498 -27.50 -19.77 30.67
N THR A 499 -28.35 -20.42 29.86
CA THR A 499 -29.44 -21.27 30.35
C THR A 499 -29.26 -22.77 30.04
N GLN A 500 -29.91 -23.62 30.84
CA GLN A 500 -29.95 -25.08 30.65
C GLN A 500 -30.51 -25.47 29.28
N LEU A 501 -31.57 -24.78 28.85
CA LEU A 501 -32.19 -24.96 27.54
C LEU A 501 -31.25 -24.61 26.38
N GLU A 502 -30.47 -23.54 26.49
CA GLU A 502 -29.51 -23.15 25.44
C GLU A 502 -28.30 -24.09 25.39
N MET A 503 -27.84 -24.60 26.54
CA MET A 503 -26.83 -25.66 26.58
C MET A 503 -27.35 -26.93 25.87
N ALA A 504 -28.59 -27.34 26.14
CA ALA A 504 -29.20 -28.52 25.55
C ALA A 504 -29.41 -28.36 24.05
N ARG A 505 -29.88 -27.19 23.62
CA ARG A 505 -30.01 -26.84 22.20
C ARG A 505 -28.68 -26.87 21.48
N LYS A 506 -27.65 -26.29 22.09
CA LYS A 506 -26.31 -26.29 21.51
C LYS A 506 -25.75 -27.72 21.39
N LEU A 507 -25.98 -28.56 22.38
CA LEU A 507 -25.58 -29.98 22.33
C LEU A 507 -26.28 -30.72 21.18
N VAL A 508 -27.61 -30.57 21.06
CA VAL A 508 -28.39 -31.20 19.98
C VAL A 508 -27.96 -30.70 18.59
N ASP A 509 -27.63 -29.42 18.45
CA ASP A 509 -27.11 -28.85 17.19
C ASP A 509 -25.73 -29.40 16.79
N ILE A 510 -24.93 -29.77 17.78
CA ILE A 510 -23.57 -30.30 17.58
C ILE A 510 -23.64 -31.76 17.13
N LEU A 511 -24.42 -32.62 17.80
CA LEU A 511 -24.42 -34.08 17.63
C LEU A 511 -24.47 -34.58 16.17
N PRO A 512 -25.30 -34.04 15.26
CA PRO A 512 -25.36 -34.48 13.85
C PRO A 512 -24.03 -34.40 13.10
N ARG A 513 -23.09 -33.59 13.59
CA ARG A 513 -21.78 -33.30 12.97
C ARG A 513 -20.62 -34.13 13.57
N ARG A 514 -20.90 -35.09 14.46
CA ARG A 514 -19.88 -35.72 15.32
C ARG A 514 -19.69 -37.23 15.12
N GLY A 515 -20.18 -37.79 14.02
CA GLY A 515 -20.06 -39.22 13.76
C GLY A 515 -21.36 -39.97 13.54
N ASN A 516 -21.31 -41.07 12.78
CA ASN A 516 -22.41 -42.04 12.68
C ASN A 516 -22.70 -42.67 14.05
N ASP A 517 -21.67 -42.86 14.86
CA ASP A 517 -21.84 -43.43 16.21
C ASP A 517 -22.28 -42.38 17.24
N ALA A 518 -22.37 -41.10 16.86
CA ALA A 518 -22.63 -40.02 17.82
C ALA A 518 -23.98 -40.19 18.53
N LEU A 519 -25.02 -40.65 17.82
CA LEU A 519 -26.33 -40.91 18.44
C LEU A 519 -26.26 -42.10 19.41
N GLN A 520 -25.56 -43.18 19.05
CA GLN A 520 -25.35 -44.35 19.93
C GLN A 520 -24.64 -43.98 21.23
N ILE A 521 -23.56 -43.20 21.10
CA ILE A 521 -22.76 -42.75 22.23
C ILE A 521 -23.56 -41.76 23.08
N PHE A 522 -24.37 -40.90 22.46
CA PHE A 522 -25.29 -40.02 23.15
C PHE A 522 -26.36 -40.79 23.95
N ILE A 523 -27.00 -41.79 23.35
CA ILE A 523 -27.94 -42.70 24.04
C ILE A 523 -27.25 -43.40 25.23
N SER A 524 -26.02 -43.89 25.03
CA SER A 524 -25.22 -44.52 26.10
C SER A 524 -24.88 -43.53 27.23
N GLY A 525 -24.60 -42.27 26.88
CA GLY A 525 -24.38 -41.19 27.82
C GLY A 525 -25.63 -40.81 28.61
N LEU A 526 -26.80 -40.78 27.96
CA LEU A 526 -28.09 -40.52 28.62
C LEU A 526 -28.39 -41.60 29.67
N ARG A 527 -28.15 -42.89 29.37
CA ARG A 527 -28.27 -43.98 30.36
C ARG A 527 -27.35 -43.79 31.57
N LYS A 528 -26.10 -43.39 31.33
CA LYS A 528 -25.09 -43.20 32.38
C LYS A 528 -25.28 -41.94 33.22
N SER A 529 -26.06 -40.98 32.71
CA SER A 529 -26.26 -39.66 33.33
C SER A 529 -27.62 -39.51 34.01
N GLY A 530 -28.38 -40.60 34.16
CA GLY A 530 -29.68 -40.59 34.85
C GLY A 530 -30.89 -40.30 33.96
N HIS A 531 -30.69 -40.12 32.64
CA HIS A 531 -31.75 -39.83 31.66
C HIS A 531 -32.17 -41.10 30.91
N GLY A 532 -32.39 -42.19 31.65
CA GLY A 532 -32.69 -43.52 31.07
C GLY A 532 -33.95 -43.53 30.21
N HIS A 533 -34.98 -42.77 30.59
CA HIS A 533 -36.25 -42.66 29.86
C HIS A 533 -36.08 -42.06 28.45
N LEU A 534 -35.20 -41.05 28.31
CA LEU A 534 -34.85 -40.49 27.00
C LEU A 534 -34.02 -41.47 26.17
N ALA A 535 -33.10 -42.19 26.82
CA ALA A 535 -32.28 -43.18 26.14
C ALA A 535 -33.13 -44.33 25.60
N ASP A 536 -34.12 -44.81 26.36
CA ASP A 536 -35.05 -45.86 25.93
C ASP A 536 -35.94 -45.37 24.78
N ALA A 537 -36.48 -44.15 24.84
CA ALA A 537 -37.28 -43.57 23.76
C ALA A 537 -36.51 -43.44 22.43
N LEU A 538 -35.25 -43.04 22.49
CA LEU A 538 -34.37 -42.94 21.32
C LEU A 538 -33.97 -44.32 20.77
N ASP A 539 -33.73 -45.30 21.65
CA ASP A 539 -33.28 -46.64 21.28
C ASP A 539 -34.43 -47.52 20.72
N GLU A 540 -35.67 -47.34 21.24
CA GLU A 540 -36.88 -47.97 20.67
C GLU A 540 -37.12 -47.52 19.22
N ASP A 541 -37.05 -46.21 18.96
CA ASP A 541 -37.28 -45.64 17.63
C ASP A 541 -36.18 -46.07 16.64
N ARG A 542 -34.96 -46.23 17.14
CA ARG A 542 -33.80 -46.69 16.37
C ARG A 542 -33.81 -48.19 16.07
N LYS A 543 -34.41 -49.01 16.94
CA LYS A 543 -34.61 -50.46 16.71
C LYS A 543 -35.88 -50.76 15.90
N GLY A 544 -36.86 -49.86 15.91
CA GLY A 544 -38.15 -50.01 15.23
C GLY A 544 -38.14 -49.77 13.71
N GLY A 545 -37.06 -49.22 13.13
CA GLY A 545 -36.92 -48.89 11.70
C GLY A 545 -37.00 -50.08 10.73
N GLY A 546 -37.02 -51.33 11.23
CA GLY A 546 -37.09 -52.54 10.40
C GLY A 546 -38.48 -53.00 9.94
N VAL A 547 -39.59 -52.36 10.35
CA VAL A 547 -40.95 -52.88 10.10
C VAL A 547 -41.87 -51.95 9.28
N ALA A 548 -41.40 -50.78 8.83
CA ALA A 548 -42.25 -49.81 8.12
C ALA A 548 -42.02 -49.71 6.59
N THR A 549 -41.58 -50.78 5.90
CA THR A 549 -41.42 -50.79 4.43
C THR A 549 -42.65 -51.26 3.64
N ASN A 550 -43.83 -51.41 4.24
CA ASN A 550 -45.01 -51.98 3.57
C ASN A 550 -46.28 -51.11 3.51
N ALA A 551 -46.18 -49.77 3.58
CA ALA A 551 -47.35 -48.89 3.47
C ALA A 551 -47.31 -47.81 2.36
N ALA A 552 -46.26 -47.77 1.52
CA ALA A 552 -46.15 -46.77 0.43
C ALA A 552 -46.20 -47.36 -1.00
N LYS A 553 -46.79 -48.56 -1.18
CA LYS A 553 -47.07 -49.17 -2.49
C LYS A 553 -48.57 -49.28 -2.77
N ARG A 554 -49.33 -48.20 -2.56
CA ARG A 554 -50.64 -48.01 -3.21
C ARG A 554 -50.86 -46.53 -3.46
N LEU A 555 -50.48 -46.10 -4.66
CA LEU A 555 -51.14 -45.08 -5.47
C LEU A 555 -50.41 -45.07 -6.82
N LYS A 556 -50.86 -45.94 -7.74
CA LYS A 556 -50.64 -45.70 -9.18
C LYS A 556 -51.55 -44.53 -9.56
N PRO A 557 -51.08 -43.54 -10.33
CA PRO A 557 -51.98 -42.71 -11.11
C PRO A 557 -52.41 -43.50 -12.35
N ASN A 558 -53.72 -43.60 -12.56
CA ASN A 558 -54.30 -43.96 -13.85
C ASN A 558 -53.88 -42.89 -14.88
N ALA A 559 -53.39 -43.35 -16.02
CA ALA A 559 -53.49 -42.67 -17.30
C ALA A 559 -54.18 -43.65 -18.25
N ASP A 560 -55.08 -43.08 -19.05
CA ASP A 560 -56.08 -43.66 -19.97
C ASP A 560 -57.40 -44.14 -19.36
#